data_AF-A0A6G2VSM8-F1
#
_entry.id   AF-A0A6G2VSM8-F1
#
_cell.length_a   1.000
_cell.length_b   1.000
_cell.length_c   1.000
_cell.angle_alpha   90.00
_cell.angle_beta   90.00
_cell.angle_gamma   90.00
#
_symmetry.space_group_name_H-M   'P 1'
#
loop_
_entity.id
_entity.type
_entity.pdbx_description
1 polymer ?
#
loop_
_entity_poly.entity_id
_entity_poly.type
_entity_poly.pdbx_seq_one_letter_code
_entity_poly.pdbx_strand_id
1 'polypeptide(L)'
;MATTVRDTSAGTTPASLQLPGLLLGVGLGGFVDGILLHQLLQWHHMLTSTNHDRIGVKYYDPDTVSGLRMNTVWDGVFHTVCWLAVLTGLAVLYARVTTDRRRVWASRVLWGWILAGWGLFNLVEGVLDHHVLGIHHVHGGPHQVWWDIAFLVLGALLLAGGWLLQRGGPSFTPAAPGTRRDGRGA
;
A
#
# COMPACT_ATOMS: atom_id res chain seq x y z
N MET A 1 20.75 21.01 51.82
CA MET A 1 20.83 20.98 50.35
C MET A 1 20.07 19.75 49.86
N ALA A 2 18.87 19.93 49.32
CA ALA A 2 18.08 18.85 48.74
C ALA A 2 18.31 18.85 47.22
N THR A 3 18.99 17.82 46.72
CA THR A 3 19.19 17.58 45.29
C THR A 3 17.90 17.03 44.69
N THR A 4 17.14 17.88 43.99
CA THR A 4 16.06 17.45 43.10
C THR A 4 16.68 16.72 41.90
N VAL A 5 16.54 15.39 41.88
CA VAL A 5 16.76 14.60 40.67
C VAL A 5 15.65 15.00 39.69
N ARG A 6 16.01 15.74 38.64
CA ARG A 6 15.15 15.93 37.47
C ARG A 6 15.05 14.57 36.79
N ASP A 7 13.89 13.94 36.95
CA ASP A 7 13.53 12.78 36.16
C ASP A 7 13.31 13.23 34.71
N THR A 8 14.38 13.22 33.91
CA THR A 8 14.30 13.41 32.47
C THR A 8 13.64 12.18 31.89
N SER A 9 12.31 12.15 31.92
CA SER A 9 11.52 11.26 31.09
C SER A 9 11.83 11.62 29.64
N ALA A 10 12.82 10.93 29.06
CA ALA A 10 13.09 10.98 27.63
C ALA A 10 11.78 10.63 26.93
N GLY A 11 11.13 11.62 26.33
CA GLY A 11 9.86 11.45 25.65
C GLY A 11 10.05 10.43 24.53
N THR A 12 9.62 9.19 24.76
CA THR A 12 9.59 8.17 23.72
C THR A 12 8.54 8.62 22.70
N THR A 13 8.98 9.26 21.63
CA THR A 13 8.10 9.61 20.50
C THR A 13 7.37 8.33 20.07
N PRO A 14 6.03 8.33 19.99
CA PRO A 14 5.28 7.15 19.59
C PRO A 14 5.77 6.63 18.23
N ALA A 15 5.96 5.32 18.14
CA ALA A 15 6.39 4.68 16.90
C ALA A 15 5.33 4.89 15.79
N SER A 16 5.63 5.73 14.81
CA SER A 16 4.68 6.04 13.73
C SER A 16 4.41 4.82 12.84
N LEU A 17 3.12 4.47 12.71
CA LEU A 17 2.62 3.40 11.83
C LEU A 17 2.36 3.87 10.39
N GLN A 18 2.57 5.15 10.10
CA GLN A 18 2.24 5.73 8.79
C GLN A 18 3.04 5.10 7.65
N LEU A 19 4.37 5.16 7.71
CA LEU A 19 5.23 4.61 6.66
C LEU A 19 5.00 3.10 6.43
N PRO A 20 5.06 2.22 7.45
CA PRO A 20 4.82 0.80 7.22
C PRO A 20 3.40 0.53 6.71
N GLY A 21 2.39 1.25 7.20
CA GLY A 21 1.02 1.13 6.71
C GLY A 21 0.88 1.52 5.24
N LEU A 22 1.44 2.66 4.82
CA LEU A 22 1.41 3.10 3.42
C LEU A 22 2.11 2.10 2.49
N LEU A 23 3.29 1.60 2.86
CA LEU A 23 4.04 0.61 2.06
C LEU A 23 3.28 -0.71 1.92
N LEU A 24 2.70 -1.19 3.03
CA LEU A 24 1.83 -2.37 3.02
C LEU A 24 0.60 -2.14 2.13
N GLY A 25 -0.03 -0.97 2.22
CA GLY A 25 -1.16 -0.58 1.40
C GLY A 25 -0.87 -0.58 -0.09
N VAL A 26 0.23 0.07 -0.49
CA VAL A 26 0.68 0.10 -1.90
C VAL A 26 0.92 -1.32 -2.41
N GLY A 27 1.69 -2.12 -1.67
CA GLY A 27 2.02 -3.48 -2.10
C GLY A 27 0.80 -4.42 -2.15
N LEU A 28 -0.08 -4.37 -1.14
CA LEU A 28 -1.30 -5.18 -1.12
C LEU A 28 -2.30 -4.75 -2.20
N GLY A 29 -2.46 -3.44 -2.42
CA GLY A 29 -3.31 -2.93 -3.48
C GLY A 29 -2.83 -3.37 -4.87
N GLY A 30 -1.53 -3.24 -5.13
CA GLY A 30 -0.93 -3.72 -6.37
C GLY A 30 -1.01 -5.25 -6.53
N PHE A 31 -0.89 -6.03 -5.46
CA PHE A 31 -1.15 -7.47 -5.53
C PHE A 31 -2.59 -7.80 -5.89
N VAL A 32 -3.56 -7.10 -5.30
CA VAL A 32 -4.98 -7.33 -5.61
C VAL A 32 -5.27 -6.98 -7.06
N ASP A 33 -4.72 -5.87 -7.55
CA ASP A 33 -4.80 -5.48 -8.96
C ASP A 33 -4.18 -6.55 -9.88
N GLY A 34 -2.92 -6.90 -9.65
CA GLY A 34 -2.20 -7.86 -10.48
C GLY A 34 -2.79 -9.27 -10.46
N ILE A 35 -3.26 -9.75 -9.30
CA ILE A 35 -3.86 -11.09 -9.20
C ILE A 35 -5.29 -11.07 -9.76
N LEU A 36 -6.14 -10.16 -9.30
CA LEU A 36 -7.55 -10.18 -9.70
C LEU A 36 -7.72 -9.71 -11.14
N LEU A 37 -7.15 -8.56 -11.50
CA LEU A 37 -7.40 -7.92 -12.79
C LEU A 37 -6.48 -8.45 -13.88
N HIS A 38 -5.18 -8.69 -13.60
CA HIS A 38 -4.27 -9.20 -14.65
C HIS A 38 -4.36 -10.72 -14.84
N GLN A 39 -4.50 -11.49 -13.76
CA GLN A 39 -4.35 -12.95 -13.85
C GLN A 39 -5.68 -13.71 -13.85
N LEU A 40 -6.59 -13.39 -12.92
CA LEU A 40 -7.87 -14.09 -12.82
C LEU A 40 -8.88 -13.61 -13.86
N LEU A 41 -9.07 -12.30 -13.96
CA LEU A 41 -10.02 -11.69 -14.88
C LEU A 41 -9.41 -11.39 -16.24
N GLN A 42 -8.09 -11.18 -16.30
CA GLN A 42 -7.34 -10.87 -17.52
C GLN A 42 -7.92 -9.66 -18.27
N TRP A 43 -8.43 -8.67 -17.52
CA TRP A 43 -9.00 -7.46 -18.09
C TRP A 43 -7.95 -6.56 -18.73
N HIS A 44 -6.75 -6.59 -18.16
CA HIS A 44 -5.60 -5.83 -18.62
C HIS A 44 -4.32 -6.43 -18.05
N HIS A 45 -3.20 -6.17 -18.71
CA HIS A 45 -1.85 -6.44 -18.24
C HIS A 45 -1.01 -5.17 -18.41
N MET A 46 0.21 -5.17 -17.86
CA MET A 46 1.12 -4.02 -17.89
C MET A 46 1.32 -3.36 -19.26
N LEU A 47 1.27 -4.12 -20.37
CA LEU A 47 1.50 -3.60 -21.72
C LEU A 47 0.28 -3.68 -22.64
N THR A 48 -0.91 -4.02 -22.13
CA THR A 48 -2.09 -4.29 -22.96
C THR A 48 -2.57 -3.07 -23.76
N SER A 49 -2.23 -1.84 -23.36
CA SER A 49 -2.71 -0.61 -24.02
C SER A 49 -1.62 0.16 -24.78
N THR A 50 -0.46 -0.46 -25.00
CA THR A 50 0.69 0.17 -25.69
C THR A 50 0.46 0.47 -27.18
N ASN A 51 -0.68 0.08 -27.76
CA ASN A 51 -1.09 0.48 -29.10
C ASN A 51 -1.38 1.99 -29.24
N HIS A 52 -1.63 2.68 -28.12
CA HIS A 52 -1.96 4.10 -28.06
C HIS A 52 -1.15 4.87 -27.02
N ASP A 53 -0.01 4.34 -26.60
CA ASP A 53 0.82 5.01 -25.60
C ASP A 53 1.49 6.29 -26.14
N ARG A 54 2.00 7.09 -25.21
CA ARG A 54 2.63 8.39 -25.49
C ARG A 54 4.16 8.37 -25.43
N ILE A 55 4.77 7.21 -25.30
CA ILE A 55 6.21 7.03 -25.06
C ILE A 55 6.90 6.08 -26.04
N GLY A 56 6.17 5.53 -27.03
CA GLY A 56 6.69 4.69 -28.09
C GLY A 56 7.03 3.27 -27.64
N VAL A 57 6.31 2.71 -26.67
CA VAL A 57 6.52 1.32 -26.27
C VAL A 57 6.02 0.40 -27.37
N LYS A 58 6.75 -0.69 -27.62
CA LYS A 58 6.32 -1.68 -28.60
C LYS A 58 4.99 -2.30 -28.17
N TYR A 59 4.00 -2.30 -29.04
CA TYR A 59 2.74 -3.00 -28.80
C TYR A 59 2.91 -4.52 -28.77
N TYR A 60 2.34 -5.15 -27.75
CA TYR A 60 2.27 -6.60 -27.59
C TYR A 60 0.82 -7.04 -27.48
N ASP A 61 0.32 -7.65 -28.55
CA ASP A 61 -1.07 -8.09 -28.65
C ASP A 61 -1.41 -9.15 -27.59
N PRO A 62 -2.31 -8.85 -26.63
CA PRO A 62 -2.69 -9.76 -25.55
C PRO A 62 -3.42 -11.02 -26.05
N ASP A 63 -3.91 -11.06 -27.30
CA ASP A 63 -4.59 -12.22 -27.87
C ASP A 63 -3.62 -13.20 -28.56
N THR A 64 -2.31 -12.93 -28.48
CA THR A 64 -1.26 -13.78 -29.05
C THR A 64 -0.40 -14.42 -27.97
N VAL A 65 0.11 -15.62 -28.23
CA VAL A 65 1.02 -16.32 -27.30
C VAL A 65 2.28 -15.49 -26.99
N SER A 66 2.84 -14.81 -27.98
CA SER A 66 4.02 -13.95 -27.79
C SER A 66 3.70 -12.72 -26.94
N GLY A 67 2.55 -12.08 -27.15
CA GLY A 67 2.14 -10.93 -26.36
C GLY A 67 1.77 -11.32 -24.93
N LEU A 68 1.06 -12.43 -24.71
CA LEU A 68 0.80 -12.97 -23.37
C LEU A 68 2.10 -13.27 -22.62
N ARG A 69 3.10 -13.89 -23.27
CA ARG A 69 4.40 -14.14 -22.63
C ARG A 69 5.08 -12.85 -22.18
N MET A 70 5.02 -11.80 -23.01
CA MET A 70 5.61 -10.51 -22.65
C MET A 70 4.85 -9.85 -21.51
N ASN A 71 3.52 -9.82 -21.57
CA ASN A 71 2.68 -9.30 -20.50
C ASN A 71 2.90 -10.03 -19.18
N THR A 72 2.98 -11.36 -19.18
CA THR A 72 3.33 -12.15 -17.98
C THR A 72 4.68 -11.76 -17.38
N VAL A 73 5.68 -11.44 -18.21
CA VAL A 73 6.98 -10.95 -17.69
C VAL A 73 6.82 -9.61 -17.00
N TRP A 74 6.11 -8.66 -17.61
CA TRP A 74 5.92 -7.32 -17.04
C TRP A 74 5.00 -7.33 -15.83
N ASP A 75 3.95 -8.15 -15.83
CA ASP A 75 3.16 -8.42 -14.63
C ASP A 75 4.06 -9.00 -13.53
N GLY A 76 4.98 -9.91 -13.85
CA GLY A 76 5.95 -10.45 -12.89
C GLY A 76 6.88 -9.37 -12.29
N VAL A 77 7.33 -8.42 -13.12
CA VAL A 77 8.11 -7.26 -12.67
C VAL A 77 7.27 -6.39 -11.73
N PHE A 78 6.04 -6.07 -12.11
CA PHE A 78 5.08 -5.34 -11.28
C PHE A 78 4.82 -6.02 -9.93
N HIS A 79 4.57 -7.33 -9.94
CA HIS A 79 4.40 -8.13 -8.73
C HIS A 79 5.66 -8.14 -7.85
N THR A 80 6.85 -8.13 -8.45
CA THR A 80 8.11 -8.03 -7.70
C THR A 80 8.20 -6.70 -6.96
N VAL A 81 7.82 -5.58 -7.58
CA VAL A 81 7.76 -4.27 -6.91
C VAL A 81 6.73 -4.28 -5.77
N CYS A 82 5.54 -4.84 -5.99
CA CYS A 82 4.51 -5.00 -4.97
C CYS A 82 5.01 -5.85 -3.78
N TRP A 83 5.70 -6.96 -4.08
CA TRP A 83 6.30 -7.83 -3.09
C TRP A 83 7.35 -7.12 -2.24
N LEU A 84 8.27 -6.38 -2.88
CA LEU A 84 9.27 -5.59 -2.18
C LEU A 84 8.65 -4.49 -1.30
N ALA A 85 7.57 -3.85 -1.76
CA ALA A 85 6.81 -2.88 -0.96
C ALA A 85 6.21 -3.54 0.30
N VAL A 86 5.59 -4.72 0.18
CA VAL A 86 5.07 -5.49 1.33
C VAL A 86 6.20 -5.89 2.28
N LEU A 87 7.31 -6.46 1.77
CA LEU A 87 8.45 -6.86 2.59
C LEU A 87 9.04 -5.68 3.36
N THR A 88 9.20 -4.54 2.69
CA THR A 88 9.73 -3.32 3.31
C THR A 88 8.75 -2.77 4.35
N GLY A 89 7.45 -2.76 4.05
CA GLY A 89 6.41 -2.37 5.01
C GLY A 89 6.41 -3.25 6.27
N LEU A 90 6.51 -4.57 6.10
CA LEU A 90 6.65 -5.52 7.22
C LEU A 90 7.95 -5.32 7.99
N ALA A 91 9.08 -5.13 7.32
CA ALA A 91 10.38 -4.92 7.96
C ALA A 91 10.39 -3.64 8.79
N VAL A 92 9.88 -2.53 8.26
CA VAL A 92 9.74 -1.26 8.97
C VAL A 92 8.77 -1.40 10.15
N LEU A 93 7.64 -2.10 9.96
CA LEU A 93 6.69 -2.34 11.04
C LEU A 93 7.33 -3.15 12.18
N TYR A 94 8.04 -4.22 11.82
CA TYR A 94 8.73 -5.10 12.77
C TYR A 94 9.83 -4.37 13.55
N ALA A 95 10.59 -3.51 12.88
CA ALA A 95 11.64 -2.70 13.52
C ALA A 95 11.07 -1.66 14.50
N ARG A 96 9.88 -1.11 14.21
CA ARG A 96 9.23 -0.08 15.03
C ARG A 96 8.38 -0.63 16.17
N VAL A 97 7.81 -1.82 16.01
CA VAL A 97 6.87 -2.42 16.97
C VAL A 97 7.53 -3.56 17.73
N THR A 98 8.09 -3.22 18.89
CA THR A 98 8.82 -4.16 19.77
C THR A 98 7.92 -4.80 20.85
N THR A 99 6.84 -4.14 21.26
CA THR A 99 5.86 -4.61 22.24
C THR A 99 4.43 -4.59 21.67
N ASP A 100 3.51 -5.34 22.29
CA ASP A 100 2.08 -5.36 21.93
C ASP A 100 1.75 -5.59 20.44
N ARG A 101 2.57 -6.39 19.74
CA ARG A 101 2.46 -6.65 18.30
C ARG A 101 1.06 -7.07 17.85
N ARG A 102 0.36 -7.90 18.62
CA ARG A 102 -1.03 -8.31 18.32
C ARG A 102 -2.00 -7.14 18.29
N ARG A 103 -1.82 -6.14 19.16
CA ARG A 103 -2.69 -4.96 19.26
C ARG A 103 -2.52 -4.03 18.07
N VAL A 104 -1.33 -3.98 17.46
CA VAL A 104 -1.06 -3.19 16.25
C VAL A 104 -1.91 -3.68 15.07
N TRP A 105 -2.01 -5.00 14.88
CA TRP A 105 -2.85 -5.59 13.83
C TRP A 105 -4.35 -5.37 14.04
N ALA A 106 -4.79 -5.14 15.28
CA ALA A 106 -6.16 -4.74 15.59
C ALA A 106 -6.39 -3.22 15.55
N SER A 107 -5.34 -2.42 15.29
CA SER A 107 -5.42 -0.97 15.37
C SER A 107 -6.06 -0.36 14.12
N ARG A 108 -7.00 0.57 14.32
CA ARG A 108 -7.57 1.40 13.24
C ARG A 108 -6.51 2.25 12.55
N VAL A 109 -5.45 2.62 13.28
CA VAL A 109 -4.35 3.44 12.76
C VAL A 109 -3.58 2.70 11.67
N LEU A 110 -3.17 1.44 11.90
CA LEU A 110 -2.47 0.65 10.87
C LEU A 110 -3.35 0.46 9.64
N TRP A 111 -4.59 -0.02 9.83
CA TRP A 111 -5.50 -0.30 8.72
C TRP A 111 -5.90 0.96 7.95
N GLY A 112 -6.02 2.10 8.63
CA GLY A 112 -6.24 3.38 7.95
C GLY A 112 -5.06 3.76 7.06
N TRP A 113 -3.82 3.55 7.49
CA TRP A 113 -2.65 3.78 6.64
C TRP A 113 -2.48 2.74 5.52
N ILE A 114 -2.90 1.49 5.73
CA ILE A 114 -2.96 0.47 4.67
C ILE A 114 -3.96 0.88 3.59
N LEU A 115 -5.18 1.27 3.97
CA LEU A 115 -6.18 1.77 3.02
C LEU A 115 -5.70 3.03 2.29
N ALA A 116 -5.03 3.94 3.01
CA ALA A 116 -4.43 5.12 2.40
C ALA A 116 -3.33 4.78 1.39
N GLY A 117 -2.48 3.79 1.70
CA GLY A 117 -1.44 3.30 0.81
C GLY A 117 -2.01 2.65 -0.45
N TRP A 118 -3.07 1.86 -0.31
CA TRP A 118 -3.78 1.30 -1.47
C TRP A 118 -4.38 2.41 -2.32
N GLY A 119 -5.11 3.36 -1.71
CA GLY A 119 -5.65 4.50 -2.44
C GLY A 119 -4.58 5.30 -3.18
N LEU A 120 -3.42 5.50 -2.57
CA LEU A 120 -2.27 6.14 -3.21
C LEU A 120 -1.75 5.34 -4.41
N PHE A 121 -1.65 4.02 -4.30
CA PHE A 121 -1.29 3.15 -5.42
C PHE A 121 -2.25 3.35 -6.60
N ASN A 122 -3.57 3.25 -6.39
CA ASN A 122 -4.55 3.44 -7.46
C ASN A 122 -4.45 4.83 -8.11
N LEU A 123 -4.22 5.88 -7.32
CA LEU A 123 -4.11 7.23 -7.86
C LEU A 123 -2.84 7.43 -8.67
N VAL A 124 -1.71 6.92 -8.19
CA VAL A 124 -0.42 7.05 -8.88
C VAL A 124 -0.42 6.25 -10.17
N GLU A 125 -0.81 4.98 -10.10
CA GLU A 125 -0.91 4.08 -11.25
C GLU A 125 -1.92 4.62 -12.27
N GLY A 126 -3.15 4.96 -11.84
CA GLY A 126 -4.16 5.46 -12.76
C GLY A 126 -3.82 6.80 -13.40
N VAL A 127 -3.15 7.72 -12.69
CA VAL A 127 -2.71 8.99 -13.29
C VAL A 127 -1.55 8.76 -14.24
N LEU A 128 -0.51 8.05 -13.81
CA LEU A 128 0.69 7.88 -14.60
C LEU A 128 0.46 6.93 -15.77
N ASP A 129 0.03 5.70 -15.50
CA ASP A 129 0.00 4.63 -16.49
C ASP A 129 -1.22 4.73 -17.42
N HIS A 130 -2.39 5.15 -16.92
CA HIS A 130 -3.58 5.33 -17.77
C HIS A 130 -3.64 6.67 -18.48
N HIS A 131 -3.38 7.77 -17.77
CA HIS A 131 -3.65 9.10 -18.32
C HIS A 131 -2.41 9.79 -18.90
N VAL A 132 -1.26 9.71 -18.24
CA VAL A 132 -0.04 10.35 -18.71
C VAL A 132 0.63 9.50 -19.79
N LEU A 133 0.89 8.23 -19.50
CA LEU A 133 1.61 7.32 -20.39
C LEU A 133 0.65 6.64 -21.38
N GLY A 134 -0.55 6.26 -20.93
CA GLY A 134 -1.53 5.56 -21.77
C GLY A 134 -1.08 4.14 -22.14
N ILE A 135 -0.22 3.52 -21.33
CA ILE A 135 0.31 2.17 -21.56
C ILE A 135 -0.60 1.09 -20.98
N HIS A 136 -1.48 1.48 -20.05
CA HIS A 136 -2.30 0.61 -19.23
C HIS A 136 -3.70 1.23 -19.10
N HIS A 137 -4.75 0.42 -19.12
CA HIS A 137 -6.12 0.87 -18.86
C HIS A 137 -6.82 -0.20 -18.05
N VAL A 138 -7.73 0.17 -17.15
CA VAL A 138 -8.40 -0.78 -16.25
C VAL A 138 -9.22 -1.82 -17.03
N HIS A 139 -9.79 -1.43 -18.16
CA HIS A 139 -10.48 -2.34 -19.05
C HIS A 139 -10.39 -1.79 -20.47
N GLY A 140 -9.87 -2.60 -21.40
CA GLY A 140 -9.77 -2.22 -22.81
C GLY A 140 -11.13 -2.12 -23.50
N GLY A 141 -11.18 -1.37 -24.61
CA GLY A 141 -12.36 -1.29 -25.47
C GLY A 141 -13.29 -0.10 -25.20
N PRO A 142 -14.57 -0.17 -25.60
CA PRO A 142 -15.49 0.94 -25.44
C PRO A 142 -15.58 1.39 -23.99
N HIS A 143 -15.59 2.71 -23.77
CA HIS A 143 -15.75 3.33 -22.45
C HIS A 143 -14.55 3.16 -21.48
N GLN A 144 -13.35 2.78 -21.94
CA GLN A 144 -12.15 2.64 -21.10
C GLN A 144 -11.91 3.84 -20.15
N VAL A 145 -12.16 5.07 -20.60
CA VAL A 145 -12.00 6.28 -19.79
C VAL A 145 -12.87 6.26 -18.53
N TRP A 146 -14.08 5.70 -18.61
CA TRP A 146 -14.96 5.61 -17.44
C TRP A 146 -14.49 4.58 -16.42
N TRP A 147 -13.85 3.49 -16.89
CA TRP A 147 -13.20 2.53 -16.01
C TRP A 147 -11.99 3.15 -15.30
N ASP A 148 -11.15 3.91 -16.01
CA ASP A 148 -10.02 4.62 -15.41
C ASP A 148 -10.49 5.66 -14.38
N ILE A 149 -11.54 6.43 -14.70
CA ILE A 149 -12.14 7.39 -13.75
C ILE A 149 -12.69 6.67 -12.52
N ALA A 150 -13.41 5.55 -12.69
CA ALA A 150 -13.93 4.79 -11.56
C ALA A 150 -12.80 4.28 -10.65
N PHE A 151 -11.68 3.85 -11.24
CA PHE A 151 -10.50 3.42 -10.50
C PHE A 151 -9.83 4.55 -9.72
N LEU A 152 -9.71 5.74 -10.32
CA LEU A 152 -9.23 6.95 -9.63
C LEU A 152 -10.16 7.37 -8.49
N VAL A 153 -11.48 7.35 -8.71
CA VAL A 153 -12.47 7.67 -7.69
C VAL A 153 -12.36 6.68 -6.53
N LEU A 154 -12.25 5.37 -6.81
CA LEU A 154 -12.01 4.36 -5.79
C LEU A 154 -10.71 4.64 -5.02
N GLY A 155 -9.63 4.99 -5.72
CA GLY A 155 -8.36 5.38 -5.11
C GLY A 155 -8.50 6.57 -4.15
N ALA A 156 -9.21 7.63 -4.58
CA ALA A 156 -9.49 8.80 -3.75
C ALA A 156 -10.33 8.46 -2.51
N LEU A 157 -11.35 7.59 -2.67
CA LEU A 157 -12.19 7.13 -1.55
C LEU A 157 -11.39 6.29 -0.56
N LEU A 158 -10.52 5.39 -1.02
CA LEU A 158 -9.62 4.61 -0.17
C LEU A 158 -8.63 5.51 0.57
N LEU A 159 -8.05 6.51 -0.12
CA LEU A 159 -7.12 7.47 0.47
C LEU A 159 -7.79 8.31 1.57
N ALA A 160 -8.92 8.93 1.25
CA ALA A 160 -9.67 9.76 2.20
C ALA A 160 -10.24 8.92 3.36
N GLY A 161 -10.83 7.77 3.05
CA GLY A 161 -11.39 6.85 4.05
C GLY A 161 -10.32 6.29 4.98
N GLY A 162 -9.17 5.88 4.45
CA GLY A 162 -8.02 5.44 5.24
C GLY A 162 -7.47 6.54 6.15
N TRP A 163 -7.35 7.76 5.63
CA TRP A 163 -6.92 8.91 6.42
C TRP A 163 -7.90 9.28 7.54
N LEU A 164 -9.21 9.22 7.29
CA LEU A 164 -10.24 9.41 8.31
C LEU A 164 -10.21 8.29 9.36
N LEU A 165 -10.04 7.04 8.91
CA LEU A 165 -9.99 5.86 9.78
C LEU A 165 -8.83 5.93 10.77
N GLN A 166 -7.64 6.31 10.32
CA GLN A 166 -6.47 6.42 11.20
C GLN A 166 -6.60 7.57 12.21
N ARG A 167 -7.28 8.68 11.85
CA ARG A 167 -7.57 9.79 12.78
C ARG A 167 -8.51 9.39 13.92
N GLY A 168 -9.45 8.47 13.66
CA GLY A 168 -10.40 7.99 14.66
C GLY A 168 -9.85 6.90 15.59
N GLY A 169 -8.58 6.49 15.42
CA GLY A 169 -7.94 5.47 16.25
C GLY A 169 -7.18 6.07 17.43
N PRO A 170 -7.14 5.42 18.61
CA PRO A 170 -6.22 5.80 19.67
C PRO A 170 -4.77 5.70 19.16
N SER A 171 -3.93 6.68 19.50
CA SER A 171 -2.51 6.66 19.20
C SER A 171 -1.88 5.35 19.70
N PHE A 172 -1.12 4.67 18.84
CA PHE A 172 -0.35 3.50 19.28
C PHE A 172 0.89 3.99 20.04
N THR A 173 0.83 3.93 21.36
CA THR A 173 1.99 4.10 22.23
C THR A 173 2.47 2.72 22.67
N PRO A 174 3.65 2.26 22.23
CA PRO A 174 4.24 1.03 22.76
C PRO A 174 4.38 1.15 24.29
N ALA A 175 4.02 0.09 25.03
CA ALA A 175 4.27 0.07 26.47
C ALA A 175 5.77 0.28 26.74
N ALA A 176 6.10 1.14 27.70
CA ALA A 176 7.48 1.37 28.11
C ALA A 176 8.11 0.04 28.57
N PRO A 177 9.34 -0.29 28.16
CA PRO A 177 10.02 -1.47 28.65
C PRO A 177 10.25 -1.32 30.16
N GLY A 178 9.45 -2.02 30.98
CA GLY A 178 9.62 -2.00 32.44
C GLY A 178 8.34 -2.13 33.27
N THR A 179 7.14 -1.91 32.72
CA THR A 179 5.90 -2.06 33.49
C THR A 179 5.41 -3.52 33.53
N ARG A 180 6.27 -4.46 33.94
CA ARG A 180 5.74 -5.67 34.59
C ARG A 180 5.44 -5.26 36.03
N ARG A 181 4.17 -5.32 36.41
CA ARG A 181 3.75 -5.18 37.80
C ARG A 181 4.52 -6.23 38.62
N ASP A 182 5.50 -5.78 39.39
CA ASP A 182 5.89 -6.46 40.62
C ASP A 182 4.66 -6.42 41.54
N GLY A 183 3.91 -7.50 41.52
CA GLY A 183 2.63 -7.62 42.18
C GLY A 183 2.39 -9.05 42.60
N ARG A 184 3.23 -9.53 43.54
CA ARG A 184 2.88 -10.48 44.62
C ARG A 184 4.10 -10.69 45.52
N GLY A 185 4.23 -9.79 46.48
CA GLY A 185 5.03 -9.96 47.69
C GLY A 185 4.24 -9.37 48.86
N ALA A 186 3.33 -10.17 49.41
CA ALA A 186 2.78 -10.15 50.76
C ALA A 186 1.78 -11.30 50.88
#